data_AF-A0A811L8R5-F1
#
_entry.id   AF-A0A811L8R5-F1
#
_cell.length_a   1.000
_cell.length_b   1.000
_cell.length_c   1.000
_cell.angle_alpha   90.00
_cell.angle_beta   90.00
_cell.angle_gamma   90.00
#
_symmetry.space_group_name_H-M   'P 1'
#
loop_
_entity.id
_entity.type
_entity.pdbx_description
1 polymer ?
#
loop_
_entity_poly.entity_id
_entity_poly.type
_entity_poly.pdbx_seq_one_letter_code
_entity_poly.pdbx_strand_id
1 'polypeptide(L)'
;MARVGIWAHIVYDRRLRSAILAFLPVFVSLLCMERLNSWLLTLVLIVVNGCISYLLCDPHYLQYSGQAYLCGLLAGYSTCVQLYGTSYSFVMFTRYTLILSLFHFSEFIFTGLTNNENLKADSFLWNHSLEYWVAATTSWLEFGLETLFLPQTMINYISIFGILVCLTGEVIRKLAMWHASNAFTHLIAIRRNKDHNLVTDGIYGLVRHPGYLGWFLWSVGTQIILCNPFCLVAYAYVSYRFFDDRIYEEERYLLEFFGKRRNMGRRPARCYRYIKNKPYPKSRFCRGVPDAKIRIFDLGRKKATVDEFPSCVHLLSNEREHLSSEALEAARICANKYMIKTCGKEGFHMRVRKHPYHVVRINKMLSCAGADRLQTGMRGAFGKPQGLVARVAIGDILLSVRVRDHQVEHALEAFRRAKFKFPGRQLVVVSRKWGFTKFDRADYEEYRKTGRVVPDGVHCKYIKEHGPLSEWINNPI
;
A
#
# COMPACT_ATOMS: atom_id res chain seq x y z
N MET A 1 -15.85 2.06 -12.08
CA MET A 1 -16.72 2.06 -13.27
C MET A 1 -17.17 0.64 -13.54
N ALA A 2 -18.48 0.45 -13.72
CA ALA A 2 -19.11 -0.86 -13.85
C ALA A 2 -18.84 -1.49 -15.23
N ARG A 3 -18.24 -2.68 -15.20
CA ARG A 3 -18.35 -3.82 -16.14
C ARG A 3 -19.05 -3.54 -17.48
N VAL A 4 -18.36 -2.88 -18.40
CA VAL A 4 -18.49 -3.24 -19.83
C VAL A 4 -17.73 -4.55 -19.97
N GLY A 5 -18.40 -5.64 -20.34
CA GLY A 5 -17.74 -6.94 -20.47
C GLY A 5 -16.56 -6.86 -21.45
N ILE A 6 -15.52 -7.66 -21.24
CA ILE A 6 -14.33 -7.77 -22.13
C ILE A 6 -14.77 -7.86 -23.61
N TRP A 7 -15.86 -8.60 -23.86
CA TRP A 7 -16.49 -8.75 -25.18
C TRP A 7 -16.98 -7.44 -25.80
N ALA A 8 -17.52 -6.52 -25.00
CA ALA A 8 -17.96 -5.23 -25.51
C ALA A 8 -16.78 -4.33 -25.88
N HIS A 9 -15.65 -4.38 -25.16
CA HIS A 9 -14.44 -3.67 -25.58
C HIS A 9 -13.91 -4.17 -26.94
N ILE A 10 -13.86 -5.49 -27.12
CA ILE A 10 -13.37 -6.12 -28.36
C ILE A 10 -14.30 -5.83 -29.55
N VAL A 11 -15.61 -5.85 -29.34
CA VAL A 11 -16.60 -5.70 -30.43
C VAL A 11 -16.78 -4.24 -30.84
N TYR A 12 -16.81 -3.31 -29.87
CA TYR A 12 -17.13 -1.91 -30.13
C TYR A 12 -15.90 -1.03 -30.37
N ASP A 13 -14.72 -1.37 -29.84
CA ASP A 13 -13.51 -0.61 -30.14
C ASP A 13 -12.95 -0.99 -31.52
N ARG A 14 -13.09 -0.06 -32.47
CA ARG A 14 -12.65 -0.26 -33.86
C ARG A 14 -11.15 -0.51 -33.97
N ARG A 15 -10.32 0.02 -33.06
CA ARG A 15 -8.86 -0.18 -33.07
C ARG A 15 -8.51 -1.63 -32.71
N LEU A 16 -9.08 -2.14 -31.62
CA LEU A 16 -8.91 -3.53 -31.19
C LEU A 16 -9.44 -4.50 -32.25
N ARG A 17 -10.64 -4.22 -32.79
CA ARG A 17 -11.25 -5.04 -33.82
C ARG A 17 -10.39 -5.12 -35.09
N SER A 18 -9.89 -3.98 -35.58
CA SER A 18 -9.00 -3.97 -36.74
C SER A 18 -7.73 -4.78 -36.50
N ALA A 19 -7.10 -4.66 -35.32
CA ALA A 19 -5.91 -5.44 -34.99
C ALA A 19 -6.19 -6.95 -34.91
N ILE A 20 -7.30 -7.37 -34.29
CA ILE A 20 -7.67 -8.79 -34.15
C ILE A 20 -8.02 -9.40 -35.52
N LEU A 21 -8.78 -8.68 -36.35
CA LEU A 21 -9.13 -9.10 -37.70
C LEU A 21 -7.92 -9.14 -38.64
N ALA A 22 -6.84 -8.43 -38.32
CA ALA A 22 -5.58 -8.49 -39.07
C ALA A 22 -4.69 -9.66 -38.60
N PHE A 23 -4.62 -9.91 -37.29
CA PHE A 23 -3.76 -10.94 -36.70
C PHE A 23 -4.29 -12.36 -36.91
N LEU A 24 -5.56 -12.62 -36.58
CA LEU A 24 -6.09 -14.00 -36.52
C LEU A 24 -6.12 -14.69 -37.89
N PRO A 25 -6.63 -14.09 -38.98
CA PRO A 25 -6.72 -14.76 -40.26
C PRO A 25 -5.36 -15.16 -40.82
N VAL A 26 -4.36 -14.26 -40.72
CA VAL A 26 -3.01 -14.55 -41.20
C VAL A 26 -2.30 -15.59 -40.33
N PHE A 27 -2.45 -15.52 -39.00
CA PHE A 27 -1.91 -16.53 -38.07
C PHE A 27 -2.47 -17.92 -38.38
N VAL A 28 -3.80 -18.05 -38.51
CA VAL A 28 -4.46 -19.33 -38.80
C VAL A 28 -4.12 -19.84 -40.20
N SER A 29 -4.07 -18.96 -41.20
CA SER A 29 -3.71 -19.35 -42.57
C SER A 29 -2.31 -19.95 -42.63
N LEU A 30 -1.35 -19.41 -41.85
CA LEU A 30 0.01 -19.92 -41.81
C LEU A 30 0.15 -21.23 -41.03
N LEU A 31 -0.72 -21.52 -40.06
CA LEU A 31 -0.76 -22.83 -39.40
C LEU A 31 -1.15 -23.97 -40.36
N CYS A 32 -1.92 -23.65 -41.40
CA CYS A 32 -2.35 -24.60 -42.43
C CYS A 32 -1.30 -24.85 -43.53
N MET A 33 -0.11 -24.22 -43.45
CA MET A 33 0.91 -24.27 -44.52
C MET A 33 1.39 -25.67 -44.90
N GLU A 34 1.65 -26.54 -43.92
CA GLU A 34 2.14 -27.90 -44.19
C GLU A 34 1.16 -28.70 -45.05
N ARG A 35 -0.15 -28.49 -44.84
CA ARG A 35 -1.20 -29.18 -45.57
C ARG A 35 -1.33 -28.75 -47.03
N LEU A 36 -0.77 -27.60 -47.39
CA LEU A 36 -0.88 -26.98 -48.71
C LEU A 36 0.30 -27.28 -49.63
N ASN A 37 1.43 -27.77 -49.08
CA ASN A 37 2.64 -28.25 -49.77
C ASN A 37 3.13 -27.39 -50.97
N SER A 38 2.83 -26.08 -50.96
CA SER A 38 3.13 -25.12 -52.03
C SER A 38 3.49 -23.75 -51.44
N TRP A 39 4.74 -23.35 -51.65
CA TRP A 39 5.26 -22.04 -51.22
C TRP A 39 4.56 -20.88 -51.94
N LEU A 40 4.16 -21.09 -53.20
CA LEU A 40 3.43 -20.11 -53.99
C LEU A 40 2.03 -19.86 -53.41
N LEU A 41 1.32 -20.94 -53.04
CA LEU A 41 0.00 -20.82 -52.42
C LEU A 41 0.07 -20.12 -51.06
N THR A 42 1.14 -20.34 -50.30
CA THR A 42 1.39 -19.61 -49.05
C THR A 42 1.56 -18.11 -49.30
N LEU A 43 2.37 -17.74 -50.29
CA LEU A 43 2.63 -16.34 -50.62
C LEU A 43 1.33 -15.65 -51.10
N VAL A 44 0.52 -16.36 -51.90
CA VAL A 44 -0.82 -15.90 -52.28
C VAL A 44 -1.72 -15.72 -51.05
N LEU A 45 -1.76 -16.67 -50.11
CA LEU A 45 -2.56 -16.54 -48.89
C LEU A 45 -2.12 -15.38 -48.01
N ILE A 46 -0.81 -15.13 -47.88
CA ILE A 46 -0.26 -13.97 -47.19
C ILE A 46 -0.81 -12.69 -47.85
N VAL A 47 -0.62 -12.52 -49.16
CA VAL A 47 -1.06 -11.33 -49.90
C VAL A 47 -2.57 -11.15 -49.83
N VAL A 48 -3.35 -12.22 -50.00
CA VAL A 48 -4.81 -12.19 -49.91
C VAL A 48 -5.27 -11.78 -48.51
N ASN A 49 -4.70 -12.35 -47.44
CA ASN A 49 -5.01 -11.93 -46.07
C ASN A 49 -4.62 -10.46 -45.82
N GLY A 50 -3.52 -9.99 -46.41
CA GLY A 50 -3.11 -8.59 -46.36
C GLY A 50 -4.11 -7.66 -47.05
N CYS A 51 -4.56 -8.03 -48.27
CA CYS A 51 -5.59 -7.29 -49.01
C CYS A 51 -6.93 -7.30 -48.26
N ILE A 52 -7.36 -8.44 -47.72
CA ILE A 52 -8.59 -8.54 -46.91
C ILE A 52 -8.48 -7.67 -45.66
N SER A 53 -7.35 -7.72 -44.95
CA SER A 53 -7.09 -6.88 -43.78
C SER A 53 -7.13 -5.39 -44.13
N TYR A 54 -6.56 -4.99 -45.27
CA TYR A 54 -6.61 -3.62 -45.79
C TYR A 54 -8.04 -3.18 -46.14
N LEU A 55 -8.81 -4.02 -46.85
CA LEU A 55 -10.18 -3.71 -47.29
C LEU A 55 -11.20 -3.66 -46.14
N LEU A 56 -11.02 -4.49 -45.12
CA LEU A 56 -11.88 -4.52 -43.94
C LEU A 56 -11.54 -3.43 -42.90
N CYS A 57 -10.35 -2.84 -42.98
CA CYS A 57 -9.92 -1.80 -42.07
C CYS A 57 -10.29 -0.42 -42.60
N ASP A 58 -10.92 0.39 -41.74
CA ASP A 58 -11.07 1.83 -41.99
C ASP A 58 -9.67 2.47 -42.13
N PRO A 59 -9.42 3.32 -43.15
CA PRO A 59 -8.12 3.95 -43.39
C PRO A 59 -7.52 4.64 -42.17
N HIS A 60 -8.36 5.15 -41.26
CA HIS A 60 -7.91 5.79 -40.03
C HIS A 60 -7.20 4.83 -39.05
N TYR A 61 -7.45 3.52 -39.14
CA TYR A 61 -6.86 2.49 -38.26
C TYR A 61 -5.85 1.59 -38.97
N LEU A 62 -5.40 1.96 -40.18
CA LEU A 62 -4.53 1.12 -41.00
C LEU A 62 -3.20 0.77 -40.29
N GLN A 63 -2.65 1.69 -39.51
CA GLN A 63 -1.41 1.46 -38.75
C GLN A 63 -1.55 0.32 -37.73
N TYR A 64 -2.69 0.25 -37.02
CA TYR A 64 -2.98 -0.82 -36.05
C TYR A 64 -3.11 -2.17 -36.75
N SER A 65 -3.80 -2.19 -37.89
CA SER A 65 -3.98 -3.37 -38.73
C SER A 65 -2.65 -3.88 -39.27
N GLY A 66 -1.79 -2.99 -39.79
CA GLY A 66 -0.48 -3.35 -40.33
C GLY A 66 0.47 -3.93 -39.28
N GLN A 67 0.56 -3.31 -38.10
CA GLN A 67 1.38 -3.82 -36.99
C GLN A 67 0.88 -5.17 -36.48
N ALA A 68 -0.44 -5.34 -36.33
CA ALA A 68 -1.04 -6.60 -35.90
C ALA A 68 -0.87 -7.72 -36.95
N TYR A 69 -1.01 -7.38 -38.23
CA TYR A 69 -0.77 -8.31 -39.34
C TYR A 69 0.68 -8.79 -39.37
N LEU A 70 1.66 -7.89 -39.16
CA LEU A 70 3.08 -8.28 -39.04
C LEU A 70 3.31 -9.21 -37.84
N CYS A 71 2.71 -8.94 -36.69
CA CYS A 71 2.76 -9.87 -35.56
C CYS A 71 2.16 -11.24 -35.95
N GLY A 72 0.99 -11.26 -36.60
CA GLY A 72 0.31 -12.50 -37.01
C GLY A 72 1.13 -13.31 -37.99
N LEU A 73 1.79 -12.65 -38.95
CA LEU A 73 2.73 -13.27 -39.88
C LEU A 73 3.89 -13.93 -39.15
N LEU A 74 4.58 -13.18 -38.30
CA LEU A 74 5.75 -13.68 -37.55
C LEU A 74 5.35 -14.84 -36.63
N ALA A 75 4.24 -14.72 -35.91
CA ALA A 75 3.77 -15.77 -35.00
C ALA A 75 3.32 -17.03 -35.75
N GLY A 76 2.58 -16.87 -36.85
CA GLY A 76 2.07 -17.98 -37.66
C GLY A 76 3.21 -18.75 -38.32
N TYR A 77 4.14 -18.02 -38.95
CA TYR A 77 5.33 -18.63 -39.57
C TYR A 77 6.20 -19.33 -38.53
N SER A 78 6.47 -18.68 -37.39
CA SER A 78 7.28 -19.27 -36.32
C SER A 78 6.65 -20.54 -35.75
N THR A 79 5.32 -20.58 -35.62
CA THR A 79 4.61 -21.78 -35.14
C THR A 79 4.66 -22.90 -36.17
N CYS A 80 4.51 -22.58 -37.46
CA CYS A 80 4.66 -23.55 -38.54
C CYS A 80 6.06 -24.18 -38.55
N VAL A 81 7.12 -23.36 -38.44
CA VAL A 81 8.50 -23.85 -38.37
C VAL A 81 8.74 -24.67 -37.10
N GLN A 82 8.12 -24.32 -35.97
CA GLN A 82 8.26 -25.09 -34.74
C GLN A 82 7.62 -26.48 -34.83
N LEU A 83 6.58 -26.65 -35.64
CA LEU A 83 5.89 -27.93 -35.86
C LEU A 83 6.58 -28.80 -36.91
N TYR A 84 7.07 -28.19 -38.00
CA TYR A 84 7.47 -28.92 -39.22
C TYR A 84 8.91 -28.64 -39.67
N GLY A 85 9.59 -27.70 -39.02
CA GLY A 85 10.96 -27.32 -39.35
C GLY A 85 11.97 -28.40 -39.01
N THR A 86 12.87 -28.68 -39.95
CA THR A 86 13.93 -29.69 -39.79
C THR A 86 15.25 -29.09 -39.32
N SER A 87 15.48 -27.80 -39.57
CA SER A 87 16.72 -27.10 -39.16
C SER A 87 16.64 -26.69 -37.69
N TYR A 88 17.52 -27.26 -36.87
CA TYR A 88 17.55 -27.05 -35.44
C TYR A 88 17.77 -25.58 -35.04
N SER A 89 18.76 -24.91 -35.63
CA SER A 89 19.05 -23.50 -35.36
C SER A 89 17.92 -22.59 -35.82
N PHE A 90 17.28 -22.92 -36.94
CA PHE A 90 16.14 -22.16 -37.44
C PHE A 90 14.92 -22.30 -36.52
N VAL A 91 14.63 -23.51 -36.06
CA VAL A 91 13.59 -23.77 -35.06
C VAL A 91 13.83 -22.96 -33.78
N MET A 92 15.06 -22.92 -33.27
CA MET A 92 15.40 -22.11 -32.09
C MET A 92 15.19 -20.62 -32.30
N PHE A 93 15.64 -20.07 -33.43
CA PHE A 93 15.40 -18.66 -33.77
C PHE A 93 13.89 -18.37 -33.86
N THR A 94 13.11 -19.30 -34.40
CA THR A 94 11.65 -19.12 -34.49
C THR A 94 10.94 -19.13 -33.14
N ARG A 95 11.50 -19.77 -32.09
CA ARG A 95 10.97 -19.63 -30.72
C ARG A 95 11.09 -18.20 -30.22
N TYR A 96 12.24 -17.57 -30.49
CA TYR A 96 12.47 -16.17 -30.14
C TYR A 96 11.50 -15.26 -30.90
N THR A 97 11.35 -15.42 -32.21
CA THR A 97 10.44 -14.58 -33.01
C THR A 97 8.97 -14.79 -32.65
N LEU A 98 8.57 -16.01 -32.27
CA LEU A 98 7.24 -16.30 -31.74
C LEU A 98 6.97 -15.52 -30.46
N ILE A 99 7.87 -15.63 -29.47
CA ILE A 99 7.73 -14.94 -28.18
C ILE A 99 7.76 -13.42 -28.36
N LEU A 100 8.60 -12.91 -29.26
CA LEU A 100 8.66 -11.48 -29.60
C LEU A 100 7.34 -10.98 -30.18
N SER A 101 6.81 -11.67 -31.19
CA SER A 101 5.55 -11.31 -31.83
C SER A 101 4.38 -11.34 -30.84
N LEU A 102 4.28 -12.40 -30.05
CA LEU A 102 3.19 -12.55 -29.06
C LEU A 102 3.27 -11.48 -27.97
N PHE A 103 4.47 -11.08 -27.53
CA PHE A 103 4.66 -9.98 -26.57
C PHE A 103 4.13 -8.66 -27.10
N HIS A 104 4.49 -8.27 -28.33
CA HIS A 104 4.05 -7.00 -28.92
C HIS A 104 2.54 -6.99 -29.17
N PHE A 105 1.97 -8.10 -29.65
CA PHE A 105 0.53 -8.21 -29.87
C PHE A 105 -0.25 -8.21 -28.55
N SER A 106 0.18 -8.99 -27.55
CA SER A 106 -0.49 -9.06 -26.25
C SER A 106 -0.42 -7.72 -25.50
N GLU A 107 0.67 -6.97 -25.62
CA GLU A 107 0.81 -5.65 -25.00
C GLU A 107 -0.26 -4.68 -25.53
N PHE A 108 -0.47 -4.67 -26.85
CA PHE A 108 -1.53 -3.87 -27.48
C PHE A 108 -2.92 -4.29 -27.01
N ILE A 109 -3.20 -5.60 -27.01
CA ILE A 109 -4.49 -6.14 -26.58
C ILE A 109 -4.77 -5.79 -25.11
N PHE A 110 -3.83 -6.06 -24.20
CA PHE A 110 -4.03 -5.76 -22.78
C PHE A 110 -4.12 -4.25 -22.51
N THR A 111 -3.42 -3.42 -23.27
CA THR A 111 -3.59 -1.96 -23.19
C THR A 111 -5.00 -1.55 -23.60
N GLY A 112 -5.54 -2.09 -24.69
CA GLY A 112 -6.91 -1.77 -25.12
C GLY A 112 -7.98 -2.31 -24.18
N LEU A 113 -7.74 -3.44 -23.51
CA LEU A 113 -8.66 -4.02 -22.54
C LEU A 113 -8.64 -3.30 -21.18
N THR A 114 -7.50 -2.78 -20.76
CA THR A 114 -7.29 -2.28 -19.38
C THR A 114 -7.12 -0.77 -19.28
N ASN A 115 -6.67 -0.11 -20.35
CA ASN A 115 -6.40 1.33 -20.45
C ASN A 115 -6.75 1.87 -21.84
N ASN A 116 -8.01 1.66 -22.26
CA ASN A 116 -8.46 1.95 -23.62
C ASN A 116 -8.36 3.43 -24.03
N GLU A 117 -8.45 4.33 -23.05
CA GLU A 117 -8.38 5.77 -23.27
C GLU A 117 -7.00 6.19 -23.82
N ASN A 118 -5.95 5.47 -23.45
CA ASN A 118 -4.57 5.75 -23.86
C ASN A 118 -4.08 4.82 -24.98
N LEU A 119 -4.96 3.98 -25.56
CA LEU A 119 -4.61 3.05 -26.63
C LEU A 119 -4.19 3.79 -27.91
N LYS A 120 -2.95 3.56 -28.36
CA LYS A 120 -2.36 4.13 -29.57
C LYS A 120 -1.64 3.06 -30.38
N ALA A 121 -1.27 3.34 -31.62
CA ALA A 121 -0.45 2.43 -32.42
C ALA A 121 0.92 2.16 -31.76
N ASP A 122 1.46 3.14 -31.02
CA ASP A 122 2.69 2.96 -30.24
C ASP A 122 2.53 1.95 -29.08
N SER A 123 1.31 1.57 -28.70
CA SER A 123 1.05 0.57 -27.64
C SER A 123 1.47 -0.84 -28.03
N PHE A 124 1.74 -1.11 -29.32
CA PHE A 124 2.44 -2.33 -29.74
C PHE A 124 3.92 -2.35 -29.31
N LEU A 125 4.49 -1.20 -28.92
CA LEU A 125 5.90 -1.03 -28.58
C LEU A 125 6.86 -1.32 -29.75
N TRP A 126 6.47 -1.10 -31.00
CA TRP A 126 7.43 -1.19 -32.13
C TRP A 126 8.41 -0.01 -32.19
N ASN A 127 7.96 1.17 -31.75
CA ASN A 127 8.76 2.40 -31.74
C ASN A 127 9.66 2.42 -30.51
N HIS A 128 10.76 1.68 -30.58
CA HIS A 128 11.76 1.59 -29.53
C HIS A 128 12.96 2.52 -29.76
N SER A 129 13.74 2.72 -28.70
CA SER A 129 14.93 3.55 -28.72
C SER A 129 16.09 2.89 -29.47
N LEU A 130 17.12 3.67 -29.82
CA LEU A 130 18.30 3.17 -30.53
C LEU A 130 18.98 2.02 -29.77
N GLU A 131 19.03 2.12 -28.45
CA GLU A 131 19.65 1.13 -27.57
C GLU A 131 18.95 -0.24 -27.66
N TYR A 132 17.63 -0.26 -27.85
CA TYR A 132 16.89 -1.50 -28.06
C TYR A 132 17.29 -2.18 -29.38
N TRP A 133 17.38 -1.42 -30.47
CA TRP A 133 17.78 -1.97 -31.77
C TRP A 133 19.22 -2.43 -31.78
N VAL A 134 20.12 -1.73 -31.08
CA VAL A 134 21.51 -2.17 -30.87
C VAL A 134 21.53 -3.49 -30.10
N ALA A 135 20.75 -3.62 -29.03
CA ALA A 135 20.68 -4.86 -28.25
C ALA A 135 20.14 -6.02 -29.10
N ALA A 136 19.02 -5.82 -29.80
CA ALA A 136 18.39 -6.85 -30.63
C ALA A 136 19.30 -7.31 -31.77
N THR A 137 19.93 -6.38 -32.48
CA THR A 137 20.88 -6.72 -33.57
C THR A 137 22.13 -7.44 -33.02
N THR A 138 22.66 -7.02 -31.87
CA THR A 138 23.78 -7.71 -31.22
C THR A 138 23.41 -9.15 -30.82
N SER A 139 22.20 -9.35 -30.28
CA SER A 139 21.66 -10.67 -29.92
C SER A 139 21.52 -11.58 -31.14
N TRP A 140 21.02 -11.06 -32.27
CA TRP A 140 20.89 -11.83 -33.51
C TRP A 140 22.25 -12.16 -34.13
N LEU A 141 23.22 -11.23 -34.05
CA LEU A 141 24.58 -11.46 -34.52
C LEU A 141 25.30 -12.51 -33.69
N GLU A 142 25.20 -12.47 -32.35
CA GLU A 142 25.78 -13.50 -31.48
C GLU A 142 25.19 -14.87 -31.81
N PHE A 143 23.86 -14.97 -31.91
CA PHE A 143 23.20 -16.22 -32.27
C PHE A 143 23.65 -16.76 -33.65
N GLY A 144 23.78 -15.88 -34.64
CA GLY A 144 24.27 -16.24 -35.96
C GLY A 144 25.71 -16.74 -35.95
N LEU A 145 26.60 -16.05 -35.23
CA LEU A 145 28.00 -16.45 -35.05
C LEU A 145 28.12 -17.78 -34.31
N GLU A 146 27.36 -17.99 -33.24
CA GLU A 146 27.35 -19.26 -32.51
C GLU A 146 26.83 -20.41 -33.37
N THR A 147 25.79 -20.16 -34.18
CA THR A 147 25.29 -21.17 -35.13
C THR A 147 26.36 -21.58 -36.16
N LEU A 148 27.22 -20.64 -36.58
CA LEU A 148 28.26 -20.90 -37.58
C LEU A 148 29.53 -21.53 -36.98
N PHE A 149 29.96 -21.09 -35.80
CA PHE A 149 31.28 -21.41 -35.24
C PHE A 149 31.23 -22.27 -33.97
N LEU A 150 30.13 -22.26 -33.20
CA LEU A 150 30.01 -22.91 -31.90
C LEU A 150 28.64 -23.62 -31.72
N PRO A 151 28.22 -24.54 -32.61
CA PRO A 151 26.87 -25.13 -32.56
C PRO A 151 26.59 -25.95 -31.28
N GLN A 152 27.62 -26.25 -30.48
CA GLN A 152 27.49 -26.96 -29.20
C GLN A 152 26.80 -26.13 -28.11
N THR A 153 26.75 -24.79 -28.23
CA THR A 153 26.04 -23.92 -27.26
C THR A 153 24.52 -24.01 -27.39
N MET A 154 24.03 -24.54 -28.52
CA MET A 154 22.63 -24.61 -28.89
C MET A 154 21.94 -25.77 -28.18
N ILE A 155 21.60 -25.58 -26.90
CA ILE A 155 21.04 -26.64 -26.05
C ILE A 155 19.51 -26.51 -25.97
N ASN A 156 18.79 -27.50 -26.51
CA ASN A 156 17.31 -27.48 -26.61
C ASN A 156 16.63 -27.25 -25.26
N TYR A 157 17.09 -27.94 -24.21
CA TYR A 157 16.49 -27.85 -22.88
C TYR A 157 16.63 -26.46 -22.27
N ILE A 158 17.76 -25.79 -22.52
CA ILE A 158 18.00 -24.40 -22.09
C ILE A 158 17.06 -23.48 -22.87
N SER A 159 16.98 -23.65 -24.19
CA SER A 159 16.07 -22.86 -25.04
C SER A 159 14.61 -22.98 -24.59
N ILE A 160 14.13 -24.20 -24.29
CA ILE A 160 12.77 -24.45 -23.76
C ILE A 160 12.59 -23.82 -22.37
N PHE A 161 13.60 -23.88 -21.50
CA PHE A 161 13.57 -23.19 -20.22
C PHE A 161 13.47 -21.67 -20.40
N GLY A 162 14.13 -21.11 -21.41
CA GLY A 162 13.99 -19.69 -21.79
C GLY A 162 12.55 -19.32 -22.14
N ILE A 163 11.82 -20.18 -22.85
CA ILE A 163 10.38 -19.98 -23.12
C ILE A 163 9.60 -19.89 -21.81
N LEU A 164 9.85 -20.79 -20.85
CA LEU A 164 9.17 -20.77 -19.55
C LEU A 164 9.43 -19.46 -18.79
N VAL A 165 10.68 -18.96 -18.83
CA VAL A 165 11.06 -17.68 -18.21
C VAL A 165 10.33 -16.51 -18.90
N CYS A 166 10.29 -16.49 -20.24
CA CYS A 166 9.55 -15.48 -21.00
C CYS A 166 8.05 -15.50 -20.69
N LEU A 167 7.42 -16.67 -20.65
CA LEU A 167 6.01 -16.82 -20.32
C LEU A 167 5.71 -16.36 -18.88
N THR A 168 6.61 -16.64 -17.95
CA THR A 168 6.49 -16.17 -16.56
C THR A 168 6.55 -14.64 -16.50
N GLY A 169 7.53 -14.03 -17.17
CA GLY A 169 7.66 -12.58 -17.28
C GLY A 169 6.44 -11.92 -17.93
N GLU A 170 5.94 -12.55 -18.99
CA GLU A 170 4.74 -12.14 -19.72
C GLU A 170 3.50 -12.14 -18.81
N VAL A 171 3.23 -13.24 -18.10
CA VAL A 171 2.11 -13.33 -17.17
C VAL A 171 2.20 -12.27 -16.07
N ILE A 172 3.38 -12.10 -15.46
CA ILE A 172 3.59 -11.08 -14.41
C ILE A 172 3.30 -9.67 -14.96
N ARG A 173 3.79 -9.36 -16.16
CA ARG A 173 3.56 -8.06 -16.80
C ARG A 173 2.07 -7.84 -17.09
N LYS A 174 1.37 -8.84 -17.63
CA LYS A 174 -0.05 -8.71 -17.99
C LYS A 174 -0.94 -8.62 -16.75
N LEU A 175 -0.59 -9.32 -15.66
CA LEU A 175 -1.22 -9.12 -14.35
C LEU A 175 -0.96 -7.72 -13.78
N ALA A 176 0.23 -7.15 -14.01
CA ALA A 176 0.53 -5.77 -13.61
C ALA A 176 -0.33 -4.76 -14.39
N MET A 177 -0.51 -4.94 -15.70
CA MET A 177 -1.40 -4.13 -16.53
C MET A 177 -2.86 -4.26 -16.07
N TRP A 178 -3.31 -5.48 -15.79
CA TRP A 178 -4.68 -5.74 -15.36
C TRP A 178 -5.02 -5.11 -14.00
N HIS A 179 -4.17 -5.31 -12.99
CA HIS A 179 -4.40 -4.75 -11.67
C HIS A 179 -4.25 -3.23 -11.63
N ALA A 180 -3.34 -2.65 -12.42
CA ALA A 180 -3.19 -1.20 -12.50
C ALA A 180 -4.20 -0.50 -13.41
N SER A 181 -4.72 -1.20 -14.43
CA SER A 181 -5.71 -0.68 -15.38
C SER A 181 -5.32 0.70 -15.92
N ASN A 182 -6.18 1.71 -15.78
CA ASN A 182 -5.95 3.08 -16.26
C ASN A 182 -4.71 3.75 -15.64
N ALA A 183 -4.19 3.22 -14.51
CA ALA A 183 -2.96 3.72 -13.89
C ALA A 183 -1.69 3.14 -14.54
N PHE A 184 -1.77 2.09 -15.34
CA PHE A 184 -0.62 1.52 -16.04
C PHE A 184 -0.28 2.33 -17.28
N THR A 185 0.93 2.91 -17.31
CA THR A 185 1.46 3.63 -18.48
C THR A 185 2.86 3.13 -18.81
N HIS A 186 3.20 2.98 -20.10
CA HIS A 186 4.56 2.57 -20.51
C HIS A 186 5.63 3.65 -20.24
N LEU A 187 5.19 4.90 -20.11
CA LEU A 187 6.04 6.03 -19.75
C LEU A 187 5.79 6.40 -18.28
N ILE A 188 6.84 6.88 -17.61
CA ILE A 188 6.74 7.37 -16.23
C ILE A 188 5.78 8.56 -16.22
N ALA A 189 4.69 8.43 -15.46
CA ALA A 189 3.77 9.53 -15.26
C ALA A 189 4.47 10.62 -14.44
N ILE A 190 4.57 11.83 -15.00
CA ILE A 190 5.15 13.02 -14.35
C ILE A 190 4.08 13.99 -13.81
N ARG A 191 2.80 13.73 -14.12
CA ARG A 191 1.66 14.52 -13.63
C ARG A 191 0.60 13.60 -13.03
N ARG A 192 -0.03 14.06 -11.95
CA ARG A 192 -1.12 13.34 -11.29
C ARG A 192 -2.45 13.59 -11.99
N ASN A 193 -3.09 12.52 -12.47
CA ASN A 193 -4.48 12.54 -12.93
C ASN A 193 -5.45 12.31 -11.77
N LYS A 194 -6.68 12.81 -11.88
CA LYS A 194 -7.72 12.69 -10.84
C LYS A 194 -8.10 11.24 -10.54
N ASP A 195 -8.02 10.38 -11.55
CA ASP A 195 -8.34 8.96 -11.47
C ASP A 195 -7.14 8.06 -11.12
N HIS A 196 -5.94 8.66 -10.99
CA HIS A 196 -4.74 7.93 -10.62
C HIS A 196 -4.85 7.58 -9.13
N ASN A 197 -5.03 6.29 -8.81
CA ASN A 197 -5.02 5.75 -7.46
C ASN A 197 -3.84 4.79 -7.29
N LEU A 198 -3.25 4.77 -6.09
CA LEU A 198 -2.16 3.83 -5.79
C LEU A 198 -2.73 2.43 -5.57
N VAL A 199 -2.38 1.51 -6.46
CA VAL A 199 -2.76 0.09 -6.40
C VAL A 199 -1.80 -0.64 -5.46
N THR A 200 -2.34 -1.40 -4.51
CA THR A 200 -1.53 -2.06 -3.45
C THR A 200 -1.92 -3.52 -3.22
N ASP A 201 -2.94 -3.99 -3.91
CA ASP A 201 -3.51 -5.31 -3.87
C ASP A 201 -3.10 -6.15 -5.09
N GLY A 202 -3.46 -7.43 -5.08
CA GLY A 202 -3.08 -8.37 -6.13
C GLY A 202 -1.55 -8.49 -6.24
N ILE A 203 -1.03 -8.45 -7.47
CA ILE A 203 0.40 -8.64 -7.75
C ILE A 203 1.28 -7.51 -7.19
N TYR A 204 0.73 -6.30 -7.04
CA TYR A 204 1.41 -5.15 -6.42
C TYR A 204 1.58 -5.29 -4.90
N GLY A 205 0.88 -6.24 -4.28
CA GLY A 205 1.09 -6.61 -2.88
C GLY A 205 2.30 -7.55 -2.68
N LEU A 206 2.72 -8.27 -3.72
CA LEU A 206 3.84 -9.21 -3.70
C LEU A 206 5.15 -8.54 -4.12
N VAL A 207 5.11 -7.78 -5.23
CA VAL A 207 6.26 -7.10 -5.82
C VAL A 207 5.90 -5.64 -6.05
N ARG A 208 6.84 -4.73 -5.74
CA ARG A 208 6.61 -3.28 -5.82
C ARG A 208 6.40 -2.77 -7.26
N HIS A 209 7.23 -3.25 -8.20
CA HIS A 209 7.14 -2.90 -9.63
C HIS A 209 7.02 -4.18 -10.49
N PRO A 210 5.84 -4.85 -10.48
CA PRO A 210 5.65 -6.11 -11.18
C PRO A 210 5.75 -5.96 -12.69
N GLY A 211 5.35 -4.81 -13.27
CA GLY A 211 5.48 -4.55 -14.71
C GLY A 211 6.94 -4.55 -15.21
N TYR A 212 7.86 -4.03 -14.39
CA TYR A 212 9.30 -4.03 -14.68
C TYR A 212 9.92 -5.40 -14.45
N LEU A 213 9.55 -6.09 -13.37
CA LEU A 213 9.98 -7.47 -13.14
C LEU A 213 9.57 -8.37 -14.31
N GLY A 214 8.32 -8.26 -14.77
CA GLY A 214 7.82 -9.03 -15.90
C GLY A 214 8.62 -8.78 -17.18
N TRP A 215 8.92 -7.52 -17.49
CA TRP A 215 9.74 -7.18 -18.66
C TRP A 215 11.19 -7.66 -18.51
N PHE A 216 11.79 -7.52 -17.32
CA PHE A 216 13.15 -7.99 -17.05
C PHE A 216 13.28 -9.49 -17.26
N LEU A 217 12.35 -10.28 -16.71
CA LEU A 217 12.32 -11.73 -16.91
C LEU A 217 12.11 -12.08 -18.38
N TRP A 218 11.22 -11.37 -19.07
CA TRP A 218 10.99 -11.57 -20.50
C TRP A 218 12.26 -11.26 -21.32
N SER A 219 12.93 -10.12 -21.09
CA SER A 219 14.10 -9.72 -21.85
C SER A 219 15.28 -10.68 -21.64
N VAL A 220 15.55 -11.08 -20.40
CA VAL A 220 16.58 -12.09 -20.07
C VAL A 220 16.21 -13.45 -20.65
N GLY A 221 14.95 -13.85 -20.56
CA GLY A 221 14.44 -15.10 -21.12
C GLY A 221 14.67 -15.21 -22.62
N THR A 222 14.57 -14.11 -23.38
CA THR A 222 14.85 -14.13 -24.84
C THR A 222 16.28 -14.56 -25.16
N GLN A 223 17.25 -14.20 -24.32
CA GLN A 223 18.66 -14.59 -24.51
C GLN A 223 18.89 -16.05 -24.10
N ILE A 224 18.15 -16.55 -23.12
CA ILE A 224 18.14 -17.98 -22.77
C ILE A 224 17.54 -18.82 -23.92
N ILE A 225 16.49 -18.33 -24.60
CA ILE A 225 15.90 -19.01 -25.77
C ILE A 225 16.95 -19.21 -26.88
N LEU A 226 17.74 -18.17 -27.14
CA LEU A 226 18.80 -18.18 -28.15
C LEU A 226 20.10 -18.85 -27.65
N CYS A 227 20.18 -19.20 -26.37
CA CYS A 227 21.38 -19.74 -25.72
C CYS A 227 22.62 -18.81 -25.78
N ASN A 228 22.42 -17.50 -25.94
CA ASN A 228 23.49 -16.50 -26.09
C ASN A 228 24.16 -16.18 -24.73
N PRO A 229 25.39 -16.63 -24.43
CA PRO A 229 26.05 -16.40 -23.16
C PRO A 229 26.46 -14.95 -22.91
N PHE A 230 26.96 -14.23 -23.92
CA PHE A 230 27.41 -12.84 -23.77
C PHE A 230 26.22 -11.90 -23.68
N CYS A 231 25.27 -12.00 -24.62
CA CYS A 231 24.05 -11.21 -24.56
C CYS A 231 23.21 -11.53 -23.34
N LEU A 232 23.23 -12.75 -22.79
CA LEU A 232 22.53 -13.04 -21.52
C LEU A 232 23.04 -12.14 -20.38
N VAL A 233 24.35 -12.05 -20.20
CA VAL A 233 24.95 -11.20 -19.16
C VAL A 233 24.71 -9.72 -19.46
N ALA A 234 24.89 -9.31 -20.71
CA ALA A 234 24.68 -7.92 -21.13
C ALA A 234 23.22 -7.49 -20.96
N TYR A 235 22.25 -8.28 -21.41
CA TYR A 235 20.82 -8.01 -21.24
C TYR A 235 20.43 -7.95 -19.78
N ALA A 236 20.92 -8.88 -18.94
CA ALA A 236 20.64 -8.87 -17.51
C ALA A 236 21.16 -7.58 -16.85
N TYR A 237 22.41 -7.20 -17.12
CA TYR A 237 23.02 -6.01 -16.53
C TYR A 237 22.37 -4.71 -17.02
N VAL A 238 22.21 -4.56 -18.34
CA VAL A 238 21.65 -3.35 -18.96
C VAL A 238 20.18 -3.19 -18.59
N SER A 239 19.38 -4.26 -18.64
CA SER A 239 17.97 -4.20 -18.22
C SER A 239 17.85 -3.88 -16.73
N TYR A 240 18.71 -4.44 -15.88
CA TYR A 240 18.73 -4.13 -14.45
C TYR A 240 19.01 -2.64 -14.21
N ARG A 241 20.08 -2.09 -14.80
CA ARG A 241 20.45 -0.67 -14.65
C ARG A 241 19.35 0.25 -15.17
N PHE A 242 18.76 -0.08 -16.32
CA PHE A 242 17.66 0.67 -16.91
C PHE A 242 16.44 0.74 -15.98
N PHE A 243 16.06 -0.39 -15.35
CA PHE A 243 14.93 -0.40 -14.41
C PHE A 243 15.25 0.19 -13.06
N ASP A 244 16.45 0.02 -12.54
CA ASP A 244 16.89 0.62 -11.28
C ASP A 244 16.74 2.15 -11.33
N ASP A 245 17.25 2.77 -12.39
CA ASP A 245 17.16 4.22 -12.60
C ASP A 245 15.68 4.66 -12.79
N ARG A 246 14.86 3.89 -13.53
CA ARG A 246 13.43 4.19 -13.71
C ARG A 246 12.60 4.02 -12.44
N ILE A 247 12.84 2.95 -11.68
CA ILE A 247 12.17 2.66 -10.40
C ILE A 247 12.42 3.80 -9.43
N TYR A 248 13.66 4.29 -9.36
CA TYR A 248 14.01 5.43 -8.53
C TYR A 248 13.19 6.67 -8.86
N GLU A 249 13.11 7.03 -10.15
CA GLU A 249 12.34 8.19 -10.61
C GLU A 249 10.83 8.02 -10.41
N GLU A 250 10.28 6.85 -10.72
CA GLU A 250 8.86 6.56 -10.52
C GLU A 250 8.49 6.56 -9.04
N GLU A 251 9.28 5.97 -8.15
CA GLU A 251 9.06 6.05 -6.70
C GLU A 251 9.10 7.49 -6.19
N ARG A 252 10.00 8.32 -6.73
CA ARG A 252 10.04 9.76 -6.41
C ARG A 252 8.73 10.44 -6.79
N TYR A 253 8.21 10.21 -7.98
CA TYR A 253 6.93 10.77 -8.44
C TYR A 253 5.72 10.18 -7.72
N LEU A 254 5.71 8.89 -7.42
CA LEU A 254 4.65 8.25 -6.62
C LEU A 254 4.58 8.87 -5.21
N LEU A 255 5.73 9.16 -4.60
CA LEU A 255 5.82 9.88 -3.32
C LEU A 255 5.33 11.33 -3.44
N GLU A 256 5.55 11.99 -4.57
CA GLU A 256 5.06 13.35 -4.85
C GLU A 256 3.54 13.38 -5.08
N PHE A 257 3.02 12.52 -5.97
CA PHE A 257 1.61 12.48 -6.36
C PHE A 257 0.70 12.04 -5.23
N PHE A 258 1.04 10.91 -4.60
CA PHE A 258 0.19 10.31 -3.57
C PHE A 258 0.54 10.82 -2.19
N GLY A 259 1.52 11.72 -2.11
CA GLY A 259 2.21 12.03 -0.88
C GLY A 259 2.82 10.75 -0.28
N LYS A 260 3.44 10.92 0.86
CA LYS A 260 3.75 9.81 1.75
C LYS A 260 2.45 9.17 2.27
N ARG A 261 1.78 8.32 1.47
CA ARG A 261 0.85 7.28 1.96
C ARG A 261 1.57 6.14 2.66
N ARG A 262 2.90 6.10 2.58
CA ARG A 262 3.71 5.74 3.74
C ARG A 262 3.98 7.05 4.46
N ASN A 263 3.11 7.46 5.39
CA ASN A 263 3.40 8.57 6.30
C ASN A 263 4.91 8.52 6.60
N MET A 264 5.65 9.65 6.58
CA MET A 264 6.75 9.74 7.55
C MET A 264 6.04 9.72 8.89
N GLY A 265 5.69 8.52 9.31
CA GLY A 265 4.86 8.25 10.45
C GLY A 265 5.55 8.86 11.64
N ARG A 266 4.75 9.07 12.67
CA ARG A 266 5.34 9.19 13.99
C ARG A 266 6.30 8.02 14.17
N ARG A 267 7.48 8.29 14.74
CA ARG A 267 8.40 7.21 15.11
C ARG A 267 7.61 6.16 15.91
N PRO A 268 7.86 4.86 15.68
CA PRO A 268 7.24 3.80 16.45
C PRO A 268 7.32 4.10 17.95
N ALA A 269 6.20 3.95 18.67
CA ALA A 269 6.08 4.37 20.07
C ALA A 269 7.12 3.70 20.99
N ARG A 270 7.68 2.55 20.58
CA ARG A 270 8.80 1.88 21.26
C ARG A 270 10.00 2.81 21.52
N CYS A 271 10.25 3.79 20.65
CA CYS A 271 11.35 4.75 20.81
C CYS A 271 11.16 5.69 22.03
N TYR A 272 9.91 5.87 22.46
CA TYR A 272 9.54 6.80 23.53
C TYR A 272 8.94 6.10 24.75
N ARG A 273 8.81 4.77 24.77
CA ARG A 273 8.13 4.01 25.84
C ARG A 273 8.73 4.26 27.22
N TYR A 274 10.05 4.21 27.36
CA TYR A 274 10.69 4.31 28.66
C TYR A 274 10.97 5.74 29.11
N ILE A 275 10.78 5.98 30.41
CA ILE A 275 11.06 7.26 31.05
C ILE A 275 12.57 7.37 31.33
N LYS A 276 13.34 7.83 30.34
CA LYS A 276 14.80 7.98 30.45
C LYS A 276 15.29 9.40 30.78
N ASN A 277 14.51 10.41 30.44
CA ASN A 277 14.91 11.81 30.54
C ASN A 277 14.22 12.55 31.70
N LYS A 278 14.79 13.68 32.13
CA LYS A 278 14.11 14.63 33.02
C LYS A 278 12.83 15.18 32.36
N PRO A 279 11.81 15.59 33.13
CA PRO A 279 10.60 16.18 32.57
C PRO A 279 10.92 17.42 31.72
N TYR A 280 10.42 17.43 30.48
CA TYR A 280 10.55 18.53 29.54
C TYR A 280 9.16 19.02 29.09
N PRO A 281 8.52 19.94 29.84
CA PRO A 281 7.20 20.44 29.52
C PRO A 281 7.21 21.57 28.47
N LYS A 282 6.06 21.82 27.85
CA LYS A 282 5.82 23.08 27.13
C LYS A 282 6.00 24.24 28.10
N SER A 283 6.83 25.21 27.74
CA SER A 283 7.20 26.32 28.61
C SER A 283 7.73 27.50 27.80
N ARG A 284 8.06 28.62 28.45
CA ARG A 284 8.72 29.77 27.80
C ARG A 284 10.03 29.41 27.08
N PHE A 285 10.68 28.33 27.52
CA PHE A 285 11.94 27.79 26.98
C PHE A 285 11.73 26.69 25.92
N CYS A 286 10.54 26.09 25.85
CA CYS A 286 10.18 25.03 24.91
C CYS A 286 8.99 25.49 24.07
N ARG A 287 9.32 26.21 22.99
CA ARG A 287 8.36 26.79 22.04
C ARG A 287 8.19 25.86 20.82
N GLY A 288 7.11 26.04 20.06
CA GLY A 288 6.83 25.21 18.87
C GLY A 288 6.42 23.76 19.20
N VAL A 289 5.90 23.52 20.41
CA VAL A 289 5.37 22.23 20.82
C VAL A 289 4.02 22.01 20.14
N PRO A 290 3.81 20.86 19.44
CA PRO A 290 2.51 20.55 18.84
C PRO A 290 1.46 20.27 19.91
N ASP A 291 0.20 20.51 19.58
CA ASP A 291 -0.92 20.23 20.49
C ASP A 291 -1.06 18.73 20.78
N ALA A 292 -1.57 18.42 21.97
CA ALA A 292 -1.92 17.06 22.34
C ALA A 292 -3.06 16.54 21.46
N LYS A 293 -3.00 15.26 21.08
CA LYS A 293 -4.06 14.63 20.29
C LYS A 293 -5.35 14.49 21.09
N ILE A 294 -5.24 14.10 22.36
CA ILE A 294 -6.35 14.14 23.31
C ILE A 294 -6.65 15.59 23.70
N ARG A 295 -7.89 16.03 23.49
CA ARG A 295 -8.37 17.37 23.85
C ARG A 295 -9.50 17.35 24.89
N ILE A 296 -10.25 16.25 24.94
CA ILE A 296 -11.42 16.09 25.80
C ILE A 296 -11.10 15.02 26.85
N PHE A 297 -11.16 15.38 28.12
CA PHE A 297 -10.83 14.48 29.24
C PHE A 297 -12.06 13.93 29.94
N ASP A 298 -13.21 14.61 29.88
CA ASP A 298 -14.48 14.20 30.50
C ASP A 298 -15.54 13.87 29.43
N LEU A 299 -16.23 12.75 29.60
CA LEU A 299 -17.21 12.22 28.66
C LEU A 299 -18.46 11.67 29.36
N GLY A 300 -19.53 11.47 28.59
CA GLY A 300 -20.83 11.04 29.10
C GLY A 300 -21.54 12.18 29.83
N ARG A 301 -22.36 11.84 30.83
CA ARG A 301 -23.13 12.81 31.62
C ARG A 301 -22.26 13.42 32.74
N LYS A 302 -21.34 14.30 32.35
CA LYS A 302 -20.44 15.01 33.26
C LYS A 302 -21.12 15.97 34.24
N LYS A 303 -22.42 16.26 34.07
CA LYS A 303 -23.22 17.09 34.99
C LYS A 303 -24.04 16.27 36.00
N ALA A 304 -24.02 14.94 35.91
CA ALA A 304 -24.72 14.08 36.86
C ALA A 304 -24.25 14.35 38.29
N THR A 305 -25.17 14.34 39.25
CA THR A 305 -24.82 14.59 40.64
C THR A 305 -23.95 13.46 41.19
N VAL A 306 -23.31 13.71 42.33
CA VAL A 306 -22.46 12.71 43.01
C VAL A 306 -23.23 11.43 43.40
N ASP A 307 -24.53 11.54 43.70
CA ASP A 307 -25.35 10.43 44.17
C ASP A 307 -25.86 9.52 43.03
N GLU A 308 -25.89 10.01 41.79
CA GLU A 308 -26.43 9.25 40.65
C GLU A 308 -25.56 8.07 40.22
N PHE A 309 -24.24 8.14 40.45
CA PHE A 309 -23.26 7.16 39.99
C PHE A 309 -22.36 6.67 41.13
N PRO A 310 -22.86 5.72 41.95
CA PRO A 310 -22.16 5.22 43.14
C PRO A 310 -20.97 4.33 42.82
N SER A 311 -21.02 3.56 41.73
CA SER A 311 -19.98 2.60 41.38
C SER A 311 -18.89 3.24 40.53
N CYS A 312 -17.63 2.87 40.77
CA CYS A 312 -16.50 3.35 39.98
C CYS A 312 -15.54 2.22 39.55
N VAL A 313 -15.11 2.27 38.30
CA VAL A 313 -14.10 1.37 37.73
C VAL A 313 -12.88 2.20 37.30
N HIS A 314 -11.69 1.67 37.56
CA HIS A 314 -10.41 2.28 37.22
C HIS A 314 -9.61 1.39 36.28
N LEU A 315 -8.91 2.01 35.33
CA LEU A 315 -7.82 1.39 34.57
C LEU A 315 -6.50 1.92 35.12
N LEU A 316 -5.65 1.04 35.65
CA LEU A 316 -4.37 1.37 36.27
C LEU A 316 -3.20 0.86 35.42
N SER A 317 -2.08 1.58 35.49
CA SER A 317 -0.81 1.09 34.93
C SER A 317 -0.10 0.18 35.91
N ASN A 318 0.38 -0.97 35.45
CA ASN A 318 1.25 -1.86 36.23
C ASN A 318 2.74 -1.70 35.85
N GLU A 319 3.06 -0.72 35.01
CA GLU A 319 4.41 -0.42 34.55
C GLU A 319 4.71 1.07 34.64
N ARG A 320 6.01 1.40 34.74
CA ARG A 320 6.50 2.77 34.69
C ARG A 320 6.93 3.12 33.26
N GLU A 321 6.14 3.93 32.57
CA GLU A 321 6.33 4.20 31.14
C GLU A 321 5.74 5.55 30.70
N HIS A 322 5.94 5.87 29.42
CA HIS A 322 5.29 6.95 28.73
C HIS A 322 4.07 6.44 27.95
N LEU A 323 2.92 7.09 28.16
CA LEU A 323 1.74 6.91 27.32
C LEU A 323 1.62 8.08 26.35
N SER A 324 1.56 7.81 25.05
CA SER A 324 1.43 8.89 24.07
C SER A 324 0.06 9.56 24.12
N SER A 325 0.00 10.85 23.73
CA SER A 325 -1.28 11.56 23.67
C SER A 325 -2.30 10.91 22.72
N GLU A 326 -1.80 10.16 21.74
CA GLU A 326 -2.58 9.40 20.76
C GLU A 326 -3.12 8.11 21.35
N ALA A 327 -2.32 7.42 22.17
CA ALA A 327 -2.76 6.24 22.90
C ALA A 327 -3.88 6.61 23.88
N LEU A 328 -3.74 7.74 24.59
CA LEU A 328 -4.79 8.28 25.46
C LEU A 328 -6.08 8.58 24.68
N GLU A 329 -5.98 9.23 23.52
CA GLU A 329 -7.15 9.52 22.69
C GLU A 329 -7.79 8.24 22.12
N ALA A 330 -6.99 7.28 21.67
CA ALA A 330 -7.48 6.01 21.15
C ALA A 330 -8.19 5.17 22.23
N ALA A 331 -7.61 5.09 23.43
CA ALA A 331 -8.21 4.44 24.58
C ALA A 331 -9.53 5.10 24.98
N ARG A 332 -9.54 6.45 25.02
CA ARG A 332 -10.74 7.26 25.31
C ARG A 332 -11.86 6.97 24.32
N ILE A 333 -11.60 7.03 23.02
CA ILE A 333 -12.60 6.74 21.98
C ILE A 333 -13.11 5.30 22.10
N CYS A 334 -12.21 4.35 22.32
CA CYS A 334 -12.54 2.92 22.41
C CYS A 334 -13.50 2.64 23.57
N ALA A 335 -13.19 3.11 24.78
CA ALA A 335 -14.05 2.97 25.94
C ALA A 335 -15.40 3.70 25.73
N ASN A 336 -15.35 4.95 25.27
CA ASN A 336 -16.56 5.77 25.06
C ASN A 336 -17.54 5.13 24.06
N LYS A 337 -17.03 4.62 22.93
CA LYS A 337 -17.88 4.02 21.89
C LYS A 337 -18.62 2.78 22.41
N TYR A 338 -17.96 1.98 23.24
CA TYR A 338 -18.59 0.80 23.86
C TYR A 338 -19.63 1.21 24.92
N MET A 339 -19.29 2.15 25.80
CA MET A 339 -20.19 2.63 26.85
C MET A 339 -21.43 3.32 26.29
N ILE A 340 -21.30 4.14 25.24
CA ILE A 340 -22.46 4.77 24.57
C ILE A 340 -23.40 3.71 23.99
N LYS A 341 -22.86 2.65 23.38
CA LYS A 341 -23.67 1.59 22.77
C LYS A 341 -24.44 0.77 23.81
N THR A 342 -23.86 0.54 24.98
CA THR A 342 -24.39 -0.38 25.99
C THR A 342 -25.19 0.33 27.08
N CYS A 343 -24.65 1.41 27.63
CA CYS A 343 -25.25 2.14 28.77
C CYS A 343 -25.97 3.43 28.35
N GLY A 344 -25.84 3.85 27.07
CA GLY A 344 -26.28 5.16 26.61
C GLY A 344 -25.36 6.30 27.06
N LYS A 345 -25.46 7.46 26.41
CA LYS A 345 -24.63 8.64 26.74
C LYS A 345 -24.88 9.15 28.17
N GLU A 346 -26.11 9.01 28.65
CA GLU A 346 -26.53 9.48 29.97
C GLU A 346 -26.28 8.47 31.10
N GLY A 347 -25.83 7.25 30.78
CA GLY A 347 -25.63 6.17 31.74
C GLY A 347 -24.29 6.20 32.48
N PHE A 348 -23.32 7.00 32.04
CA PHE A 348 -21.98 7.00 32.63
C PHE A 348 -21.32 8.38 32.63
N HIS A 349 -20.30 8.54 33.47
CA HIS A 349 -19.35 9.64 33.42
C HIS A 349 -17.92 9.08 33.42
N MET A 350 -17.19 9.29 32.33
CA MET A 350 -15.81 8.82 32.16
C MET A 350 -14.83 9.99 32.17
N ARG A 351 -13.73 9.84 32.91
CA ARG A 351 -12.63 10.82 33.00
C ARG A 351 -11.30 10.16 32.68
N VAL A 352 -10.56 10.73 31.74
CA VAL A 352 -9.13 10.44 31.55
C VAL A 352 -8.36 11.19 32.62
N ARG A 353 -7.61 10.47 33.47
CA ARG A 353 -6.93 11.05 34.65
C ARG A 353 -5.51 11.52 34.34
N LYS A 354 -4.89 10.97 33.29
CA LYS A 354 -3.51 11.33 32.89
C LYS A 354 -3.48 12.36 31.78
N HIS A 355 -2.68 13.40 31.99
CA HIS A 355 -2.47 14.50 31.05
C HIS A 355 -1.07 14.44 30.43
N PRO A 356 -0.94 14.56 29.10
CA PRO A 356 0.34 14.44 28.41
C PRO A 356 1.10 15.77 28.40
N TYR A 357 1.82 16.07 29.49
CA TYR A 357 2.62 17.29 29.61
C TYR A 357 4.06 17.15 29.11
N HIS A 358 4.59 15.93 29.00
CA HIS A 358 5.99 15.72 28.64
C HIS A 358 6.17 15.78 27.11
N VAL A 359 7.07 16.63 26.64
CA VAL A 359 7.38 16.80 25.22
C VAL A 359 8.48 15.82 24.80
N VAL A 360 8.18 14.97 23.83
CA VAL A 360 9.19 14.15 23.16
C VAL A 360 9.83 14.91 22.02
N ARG A 361 11.14 14.70 21.85
CA ARG A 361 11.96 15.38 20.84
C ARG A 361 12.45 14.40 19.78
N ILE A 362 12.68 14.91 18.58
CA ILE A 362 13.26 14.17 17.47
C ILE A 362 14.39 14.98 16.83
N ASN A 363 15.58 14.37 16.72
CA ASN A 363 16.57 14.80 15.75
C ASN A 363 16.22 14.11 14.42
N LYS A 364 15.74 14.88 13.43
CA LYS A 364 15.28 14.32 12.15
C LYS A 364 16.49 14.12 11.25
N MET A 365 16.73 12.88 10.85
CA MET A 365 17.70 12.57 9.80
C MET A 365 17.01 12.66 8.43
N LEU A 366 17.68 13.27 7.45
CA LEU A 366 17.28 13.23 6.05
C LEU A 366 17.53 11.82 5.51
N SER A 367 16.62 11.30 4.69
CA SER A 367 16.69 9.95 4.13
C SER A 367 16.74 9.94 2.60
N CYS A 368 17.24 11.03 2.00
CA CYS A 368 17.43 11.16 0.57
C CYS A 368 18.90 10.90 0.19
N ALA A 369 19.16 10.55 -1.07
CA ALA A 369 20.53 10.51 -1.60
C ALA A 369 21.20 11.88 -1.43
N GLY A 370 22.49 11.90 -1.06
CA GLY A 370 23.23 13.14 -0.76
C GLY A 370 22.86 13.81 0.57
N ALA A 371 22.15 13.11 1.48
CA ALA A 371 21.79 13.65 2.80
C ALA A 371 22.99 14.07 3.66
N ASP A 372 24.15 13.44 3.45
CA ASP A 372 25.43 13.76 4.08
C ASP A 372 25.89 15.20 3.79
N ARG A 373 25.53 15.75 2.63
CA ARG A 373 25.86 17.13 2.22
C ARG A 373 24.90 18.17 2.79
N LEU A 374 23.67 17.76 3.11
CA LEU A 374 22.57 18.65 3.52
C LEU A 374 22.30 18.61 5.03
N GLN A 375 22.84 17.62 5.74
CA GLN A 375 22.59 17.41 7.14
C GLN A 375 23.90 17.40 7.95
N THR A 376 23.87 18.04 9.12
CA THR A 376 25.00 18.08 10.07
C THR A 376 25.22 16.78 10.85
N GLY A 377 24.55 15.68 10.47
CA GLY A 377 24.60 14.41 11.19
C GLY A 377 24.27 14.55 12.68
N MET A 378 25.23 14.22 13.55
CA MET A 378 25.11 14.33 15.01
C MET A 378 25.64 15.64 15.60
N ARG A 379 26.22 16.52 14.80
CA ARG A 379 26.61 17.86 15.25
C ARG A 379 25.34 18.68 15.52
N GLY A 380 25.18 19.19 16.74
CA GLY A 380 23.99 19.93 17.17
C GLY A 380 22.73 19.06 17.29
N ALA A 381 22.85 17.79 17.70
CA ALA A 381 21.78 16.79 17.72
C ALA A 381 20.59 17.04 18.69
N PHE A 382 20.42 18.26 19.19
CA PHE A 382 19.27 18.60 20.03
C PHE A 382 17.98 18.56 19.21
N GLY A 383 17.12 17.60 19.52
CA GLY A 383 15.91 17.36 18.74
C GLY A 383 14.86 18.46 18.88
N LYS A 384 14.07 18.67 17.82
CA LYS A 384 12.88 19.54 17.84
C LYS A 384 11.70 18.83 18.53
N PRO A 385 10.79 19.55 19.21
CA PRO A 385 9.53 19.00 19.72
C PRO A 385 8.74 18.25 18.63
N GLN A 386 8.28 17.03 18.92
CA GLN A 386 7.56 16.19 17.96
C GLN A 386 6.19 15.73 18.45
N GLY A 387 6.00 15.58 19.77
CA GLY A 387 4.74 15.11 20.32
C GLY A 387 4.72 15.20 21.84
N LEU A 388 3.56 14.88 22.41
CA LEU A 388 3.31 14.90 23.84
C LEU A 388 3.03 13.49 24.37
N VAL A 389 3.55 13.20 25.55
CA VAL A 389 3.35 11.94 26.28
C VAL A 389 3.04 12.23 27.75
N ALA A 390 2.25 11.37 28.37
CA ALA A 390 2.02 11.35 29.81
C ALA A 390 3.07 10.44 30.46
N ARG A 391 3.68 10.90 31.55
CA ARG A 391 4.56 10.09 32.40
C ARG A 391 3.70 9.34 33.41
N VAL A 392 3.90 8.04 33.50
CA VAL A 392 3.08 7.13 34.32
C VAL A 392 4.00 6.28 35.19
N ALA A 393 3.63 6.16 36.47
CA ALA A 393 4.25 5.28 37.45
C ALA A 393 3.42 3.99 37.64
N ILE A 394 3.98 3.02 38.34
CA ILE A 394 3.25 1.81 38.72
C ILE A 394 2.14 2.18 39.71
N GLY A 395 0.93 1.67 39.50
CA GLY A 395 -0.25 1.97 40.32
C GLY A 395 -0.99 3.26 39.94
N ASP A 396 -0.52 3.98 38.92
CA ASP A 396 -1.19 5.20 38.48
C ASP A 396 -2.52 4.91 37.78
N ILE A 397 -3.57 5.64 38.16
CA ILE A 397 -4.88 5.59 37.49
C ILE A 397 -4.81 6.34 36.16
N LEU A 398 -5.16 5.66 35.06
CA LEU A 398 -5.15 6.17 33.70
C LEU A 398 -6.52 6.72 33.28
N LEU A 399 -7.55 5.89 33.43
CA LEU A 399 -8.95 6.24 33.18
C LEU A 399 -9.81 5.84 34.38
N SER A 400 -10.84 6.62 34.64
CA SER A 400 -11.87 6.33 35.63
C SER A 400 -13.23 6.46 34.98
N VAL A 401 -14.16 5.57 35.30
CA VAL A 401 -15.56 5.70 34.92
C VAL A 401 -16.43 5.47 36.14
N ARG A 402 -17.42 6.33 36.33
CA ARG A 402 -18.48 6.12 37.33
C ARG A 402 -19.79 5.81 36.64
N VAL A 403 -20.52 4.84 37.17
CA VAL A 403 -21.74 4.26 36.61
C VAL A 403 -22.71 3.87 37.73
N ARG A 404 -23.92 3.48 37.35
CA ARG A 404 -24.84 2.78 38.25
C ARG A 404 -24.37 1.34 38.47
N ASP A 405 -24.74 0.74 39.59
CA ASP A 405 -24.24 -0.58 40.00
C ASP A 405 -24.50 -1.69 38.96
N HIS A 406 -25.67 -1.68 38.32
CA HIS A 406 -26.02 -2.67 37.29
C HIS A 406 -25.19 -2.56 35.99
N GLN A 407 -24.41 -1.50 35.81
CA GLN A 407 -23.61 -1.26 34.58
C GLN A 407 -22.11 -1.50 34.77
N VAL A 408 -21.69 -1.99 35.93
CA VAL A 408 -20.27 -2.21 36.27
C VAL A 408 -19.59 -3.18 35.31
N GLU A 409 -20.28 -4.26 34.90
CA GLU A 409 -19.72 -5.23 33.96
C GLU A 409 -19.40 -4.62 32.59
N HIS A 410 -20.28 -3.73 32.09
CA HIS A 410 -20.02 -3.01 30.85
C HIS A 410 -18.83 -2.05 30.98
N ALA A 411 -18.64 -1.41 32.14
CA ALA A 411 -17.47 -0.58 32.42
C ALA A 411 -16.18 -1.40 32.45
N LEU A 412 -16.20 -2.60 33.05
CA LEU A 412 -15.05 -3.53 33.04
C LEU A 412 -14.68 -3.94 31.62
N GLU A 413 -15.66 -4.31 30.79
CA GLU A 413 -15.43 -4.68 29.40
C GLU A 413 -14.93 -3.50 28.55
N ALA A 414 -15.45 -2.29 28.78
CA ALA A 414 -14.98 -1.08 28.12
C ALA A 414 -13.48 -0.84 28.39
N PHE A 415 -13.06 -0.99 29.64
CA PHE A 415 -11.66 -0.81 30.03
C PHE A 415 -10.78 -1.99 29.62
N ARG A 416 -11.32 -3.22 29.57
CA ARG A 416 -10.64 -4.36 28.96
C ARG A 416 -10.33 -4.11 27.49
N ARG A 417 -11.20 -3.43 26.74
CA ARG A 417 -10.94 -3.03 25.35
C ARG A 417 -9.95 -1.87 25.26
N ALA A 418 -10.07 -0.88 26.14
CA ALA A 418 -9.19 0.28 26.17
C ALA A 418 -7.74 -0.09 26.52
N LYS A 419 -7.52 -1.11 27.37
CA LYS A 419 -6.16 -1.54 27.76
C LYS A 419 -5.28 -1.90 26.57
N PHE A 420 -5.86 -2.51 25.52
CA PHE A 420 -5.14 -2.85 24.28
C PHE A 420 -4.64 -1.64 23.47
N LYS A 421 -4.97 -0.41 23.87
CA LYS A 421 -4.47 0.82 23.25
C LYS A 421 -3.25 1.38 23.96
N PHE A 422 -2.88 0.84 25.12
CA PHE A 422 -1.69 1.23 25.87
C PHE A 422 -0.55 0.20 25.68
N PRO A 423 0.72 0.63 25.69
CA PRO A 423 1.85 -0.27 25.88
C PRO A 423 1.82 -0.88 27.29
N GLY A 424 2.54 -1.97 27.54
CA GLY A 424 2.71 -2.53 28.89
C GLY A 424 1.47 -3.24 29.45
N ARG A 425 1.54 -3.60 30.73
CA ARG A 425 0.46 -4.26 31.48
C ARG A 425 -0.42 -3.25 32.21
N GLN A 426 -1.73 -3.34 32.02
CA GLN A 426 -2.72 -2.57 32.79
C GLN A 426 -3.62 -3.50 33.60
N LEU A 427 -4.11 -2.97 34.72
CA LEU A 427 -5.09 -3.62 35.58
C LEU A 427 -6.41 -2.86 35.52
N VAL A 428 -7.52 -3.60 35.46
CA VAL A 428 -8.86 -3.04 35.59
C VAL A 428 -9.37 -3.44 36.97
N VAL A 429 -9.81 -2.48 37.77
CA VAL A 429 -10.30 -2.73 39.14
C VAL A 429 -11.58 -1.97 39.40
N VAL A 430 -12.46 -2.57 40.21
CA VAL A 430 -13.62 -1.88 40.78
C VAL A 430 -13.17 -1.19 42.06
N SER A 431 -13.49 0.10 42.18
CA SER A 431 -13.16 0.91 43.35
C SER A 431 -14.13 0.61 44.49
N ARG A 432 -13.62 0.66 45.73
CA ARG A 432 -14.44 0.64 46.96
C ARG A 432 -15.07 1.99 47.27
N LYS A 433 -14.66 3.03 46.54
CA LYS A 433 -15.08 4.42 46.77
C LYS A 433 -16.42 4.72 46.10
N TRP A 434 -17.16 5.67 46.68
CA TRP A 434 -18.37 6.20 46.06
C TRP A 434 -18.02 7.07 44.85
N GLY A 435 -18.22 6.53 43.64
CA GLY A 435 -17.99 7.23 42.38
C GLY A 435 -16.58 7.84 42.28
N PHE A 436 -16.50 9.16 42.10
CA PHE A 436 -15.22 9.90 42.05
C PHE A 436 -14.84 10.58 43.37
N THR A 437 -15.52 10.24 44.47
CA THR A 437 -15.20 10.79 45.78
C THR A 437 -13.97 10.10 46.38
N LYS A 438 -13.52 10.61 47.53
CA LYS A 438 -12.43 10.03 48.30
C LYS A 438 -12.91 9.01 49.34
N PHE A 439 -14.21 8.97 49.62
CA PHE A 439 -14.84 8.17 50.68
C PHE A 439 -15.16 6.77 50.19
N ASP A 440 -15.02 5.78 51.08
CA ASP A 440 -15.50 4.44 50.81
C ASP A 440 -17.02 4.43 50.81
N ARG A 441 -17.62 3.43 50.14
CA ARG A 441 -19.06 3.38 49.91
C ARG A 441 -19.88 3.40 51.21
N ALA A 442 -19.44 2.63 52.22
CA ALA A 442 -20.09 2.57 53.52
C ALA A 442 -20.05 3.93 54.24
N ASP A 443 -18.87 4.54 54.34
CA ASP A 443 -18.69 5.85 54.97
C ASP A 443 -19.52 6.94 54.28
N TYR A 444 -19.58 6.92 52.94
CA TYR A 444 -20.37 7.88 52.18
C TYR A 444 -21.86 7.77 52.50
N GLU A 445 -22.38 6.55 52.59
CA GLU A 445 -23.78 6.30 52.94
C GLU A 445 -24.09 6.76 54.37
N GLU A 446 -23.18 6.53 55.32
CA GLU A 446 -23.30 7.03 56.68
C GLU A 446 -23.27 8.57 56.74
N TYR A 447 -22.25 9.19 56.16
CA TYR A 447 -22.12 10.65 56.16
C TYR A 447 -23.26 11.35 55.41
N ARG A 448 -23.85 10.69 54.42
CA ARG A 448 -25.06 11.18 53.75
C ARG A 448 -26.28 11.10 54.68
N LYS A 449 -26.43 10.01 55.44
CA LYS A 449 -27.52 9.87 56.43
C LYS A 449 -27.40 10.90 57.56
N THR A 450 -26.19 11.18 58.02
CA THR A 450 -25.93 12.16 59.08
C THR A 450 -25.83 13.61 58.58
N GLY A 451 -26.14 13.90 57.31
CA GLY A 451 -26.05 15.26 56.76
C GLY A 451 -24.62 15.83 56.61
N ARG A 452 -23.58 15.07 56.93
CA ARG A 452 -22.16 15.50 56.86
C ARG A 452 -21.65 15.67 55.43
N VAL A 453 -22.29 15.04 54.45
CA VAL A 453 -21.94 15.15 53.04
C VAL A 453 -23.03 15.88 52.27
N VAL A 454 -22.66 17.04 51.70
CA VAL A 454 -23.56 17.86 50.89
C VAL A 454 -23.16 17.72 49.42
N PRO A 455 -24.11 17.38 48.53
CA PRO A 455 -23.86 17.35 47.09
C PRO A 455 -23.39 18.71 46.55
N ASP A 456 -22.31 18.72 45.76
CA ASP A 456 -21.78 19.91 45.07
C ASP A 456 -21.55 19.57 43.60
N GLY A 457 -22.67 19.47 42.88
CA GLY A 457 -22.71 19.00 41.49
C GLY A 457 -22.10 17.61 41.34
N VAL A 458 -20.97 17.53 40.63
CA VAL A 458 -20.27 16.27 40.31
C VAL A 458 -19.59 15.66 41.53
N HIS A 459 -19.24 16.48 42.51
CA HIS A 459 -18.54 16.10 43.72
C HIS A 459 -19.44 16.33 44.95
N CYS A 460 -18.86 16.17 46.13
CA CYS A 460 -19.51 16.49 47.40
C CYS A 460 -18.57 17.29 48.28
N LYS A 461 -19.16 18.12 49.14
CA LYS A 461 -18.47 18.78 50.26
C LYS A 461 -18.71 17.96 51.51
N TYR A 462 -17.65 17.79 52.29
CA TYR A 462 -17.73 17.19 53.62
C TYR A 462 -17.72 18.32 54.64
N ILE A 463 -18.77 18.41 55.44
CA ILE A 463 -18.87 19.36 56.55
C ILE A 463 -17.91 18.88 57.63
N LYS A 464 -16.86 19.67 57.87
CA LYS A 464 -15.87 19.41 58.91
C LYS A 464 -16.31 20.11 60.19
N GLU A 465 -15.90 19.55 61.32
CA GLU A 465 -15.98 20.21 62.64
C GLU A 465 -14.87 21.27 62.84
N HIS A 466 -14.14 21.62 61.77
CA HIS A 466 -13.07 22.59 61.78
C HIS A 466 -13.39 23.73 60.81
N GLY A 467 -13.46 24.95 61.34
CA GLY A 467 -13.65 26.19 60.61
C GLY A 467 -13.83 27.36 61.59
N PRO A 468 -14.09 28.58 61.10
CA PRO A 468 -14.53 29.70 61.94
C PRO A 468 -15.78 29.30 62.73
N LEU A 469 -15.78 29.50 64.05
CA LEU A 469 -16.90 29.11 64.92
C LEU A 469 -18.23 29.78 64.50
N SER A 470 -18.16 31.00 63.95
CA SER A 470 -19.30 31.73 63.40
C SER A 470 -19.99 31.02 62.24
N GLU A 471 -19.25 30.27 61.41
CA GLU A 471 -19.82 29.48 60.32
C GLU A 471 -20.37 28.13 60.84
N TRP A 472 -19.73 27.56 61.86
CA TRP A 472 -20.14 26.30 62.47
C TRP A 472 -21.50 26.41 63.17
N ILE A 473 -21.74 27.51 63.91
CA ILE A 473 -23.01 27.77 64.60
C ILE A 473 -24.21 27.80 63.63
N ASN A 474 -23.98 28.26 62.40
CA ASN A 474 -25.03 28.39 61.37
C ASN A 474 -25.23 27.11 60.53
N ASN A 475 -24.41 26.08 60.75
CA ASN A 475 -24.51 24.81 60.04
C ASN A 475 -24.19 23.63 60.99
N PRO A 476 -24.93 23.50 62.12
CA PRO A 476 -24.75 22.37 63.01
C PRO A 476 -25.23 21.13 62.26
N ILE A 477 -24.30 20.19 62.04
CA ILE A 477 -24.58 18.87 61.47
C ILE A 477 -25.71 18.18 62.23
#